data_AF-A0A1Q5ZWI5-F1
#
_entry.id   AF-A0A1Q5ZWI5-F1
#
_cell.length_a   1.000
_cell.length_b   1.000
_cell.length_c   1.000
_cell.angle_alpha   90.00
_cell.angle_beta   90.00
_cell.angle_gamma   90.00
#
_symmetry.space_group_name_H-M   'P 1'
#
loop_
_entity.id
_entity.type
_entity.pdbx_description
1 polymer ?
#
loop_
_entity_poly.entity_id
_entity_poly.type
_entity_poly.pdbx_seq_one_letter_code
_entity_poly.pdbx_strand_id
1 'polypeptide(L)'
;MNRTNLENLKGELKGLKFDDKYIKKMEEMMEKGLPSFELKGLLPVDKGQMDMTMHFKKSGQSDYYYFNKFDLAYSKAKPLEGDLKYLVVSPGEKNKNLVKPFDSPSEAIAFFKSQTGKSELAIGKHTDKDLQFRDTVATMAEGKVDYVKKEFQQTYYSPALTNSHYVEKGVGFNLNQASNMLQGRSAYRDDLVSRAGVEYKAWNVIQFDQPKDKYGNYQMKQFNENYGFDAKKALEDYRIKLPEDGKKLDAIISELKDGGRPTVPVIDKEGKEVLMKIEAVPRYGNLNFHHLNGKPQNREELLKEPKKDLTQGKDAGKTKDKAQAQEMSM
;
A
#
# COMPACT_ATOMS: atom_id res chain seq x y z
N MET A 1 -2.85 32.84 3.57
CA MET A 1 -2.84 31.65 2.70
C MET A 1 -3.00 32.09 1.25
N ASN A 2 -2.16 31.60 0.34
CA ASN A 2 -2.28 31.89 -1.09
C ASN A 2 -3.37 31.02 -1.74
N ARG A 3 -4.39 31.63 -2.37
CA ARG A 3 -5.54 30.92 -2.96
C ARG A 3 -5.17 30.06 -4.18
N THR A 4 -4.29 30.55 -5.04
CA THR A 4 -3.83 29.81 -6.22
C THR A 4 -3.08 28.55 -5.81
N ASN A 5 -2.19 28.66 -4.82
CA ASN A 5 -1.47 27.51 -4.30
C ASN A 5 -2.40 26.48 -3.65
N LEU A 6 -3.43 26.91 -2.91
CA LEU A 6 -4.43 26.00 -2.37
C LEU A 6 -5.17 25.23 -3.47
N GLU A 7 -5.68 25.90 -4.50
CA GLU A 7 -6.40 25.24 -5.59
C GLU A 7 -5.51 24.27 -6.38
N ASN A 8 -4.24 24.64 -6.61
CA ASN A 8 -3.26 23.74 -7.20
C ASN A 8 -3.07 22.49 -6.33
N LEU A 9 -2.84 22.67 -5.03
CA LEU A 9 -2.61 21.56 -4.10
C LEU A 9 -3.83 20.63 -3.98
N LYS A 10 -5.06 21.17 -4.04
CA LYS A 10 -6.29 20.37 -4.15
C LYS A 10 -6.28 19.52 -5.42
N GLY A 11 -5.89 20.10 -6.56
CA GLY A 11 -5.75 19.38 -7.83
C GLY A 11 -4.70 18.27 -7.77
N GLU A 12 -3.54 18.54 -7.18
CA GLU A 12 -2.44 17.59 -7.00
C GLU A 12 -2.89 16.37 -6.17
N LEU A 13 -3.55 16.61 -5.03
CA LEU A 13 -4.06 15.54 -4.16
C LEU A 13 -5.15 14.71 -4.85
N LYS A 14 -6.03 15.34 -5.64
CA LYS A 14 -7.03 14.61 -6.46
C LYS A 14 -6.37 13.75 -7.52
N GLY A 15 -5.36 14.27 -8.23
CA GLY A 15 -4.60 13.52 -9.22
C GLY A 15 -3.90 12.29 -8.63
N LEU A 16 -3.42 12.41 -7.39
CA LEU A 16 -2.82 11.32 -6.62
C LEU A 16 -3.85 10.42 -5.91
N LYS A 17 -5.15 10.61 -6.16
CA LYS A 17 -6.26 9.80 -5.63
C LYS A 17 -6.39 9.81 -4.11
N PHE A 18 -6.07 10.92 -3.44
CA PHE A 18 -6.39 11.10 -2.03
C PHE A 18 -7.88 11.43 -1.83
N ASP A 19 -8.51 10.84 -0.81
CA ASP A 19 -9.90 11.14 -0.44
C ASP A 19 -10.10 12.64 -0.11
N ASP A 20 -11.29 13.17 -0.43
CA ASP A 20 -11.68 14.56 -0.15
C ASP A 20 -11.53 14.95 1.34
N LYS A 21 -11.66 13.98 2.26
CA LYS A 21 -11.45 14.21 3.71
C LYS A 21 -10.03 14.70 4.02
N TYR A 22 -9.02 14.23 3.31
CA TYR A 22 -7.63 14.65 3.50
C TYR A 22 -7.39 16.02 2.87
N ILE A 23 -8.04 16.29 1.73
CA ILE A 23 -7.99 17.60 1.06
C ILE A 23 -8.58 18.68 1.98
N LYS A 24 -9.75 18.43 2.57
CA LYS A 24 -10.38 19.34 3.53
C LYS A 24 -9.50 19.59 4.75
N LYS A 25 -8.94 18.52 5.35
CA LYS A 25 -8.01 18.64 6.49
C LYS A 25 -6.74 19.42 6.12
N MET A 26 -6.22 19.24 4.92
CA MET A 26 -5.07 19.99 4.42
C MET A 26 -5.37 21.49 4.36
N GLU A 27 -6.54 21.86 3.81
CA GLU A 27 -7.00 23.25 3.73
C GLU A 27 -7.13 23.87 5.13
N GLU A 28 -7.79 23.19 6.07
CA GLU A 28 -7.91 23.62 7.47
C GLU A 28 -6.55 23.84 8.14
N MET A 29 -5.54 23.01 7.82
CA MET A 29 -4.19 23.12 8.40
C MET A 29 -3.37 24.24 7.74
N MET A 30 -3.57 24.49 6.45
CA MET A 30 -2.98 25.64 5.74
C MET A 30 -3.54 26.98 6.25
N GLU A 31 -4.83 27.04 6.55
CA GLU A 31 -5.50 28.22 7.13
C GLU A 31 -4.91 28.59 8.49
N LYS A 32 -4.49 27.60 9.28
CA LYS A 32 -3.80 27.81 10.57
C LYS A 32 -2.37 28.35 10.42
N GLY A 33 -1.82 28.43 9.20
CA GLY A 33 -0.51 29.04 8.96
C GLY A 33 0.68 28.23 9.48
N LEU A 34 0.51 26.91 9.71
CA LEU A 34 1.57 26.08 10.28
C LEU A 34 2.77 25.94 9.32
N PRO A 35 4.02 26.11 9.77
CA PRO A 35 5.20 26.01 8.89
C PRO A 35 5.39 24.60 8.29
N SER A 36 4.94 23.58 9.02
CA SER A 36 4.89 22.19 8.57
C SER A 36 3.79 21.46 9.30
N PHE A 37 3.14 20.51 8.65
CA PHE A 37 2.17 19.63 9.29
C PHE A 37 2.08 18.28 8.60
N GLU A 38 1.57 17.30 9.33
CA GLU A 38 1.32 15.96 8.84
C GLU A 38 -0.18 15.66 8.86
N LEU A 39 -0.66 14.94 7.85
CA LEU A 39 -1.98 14.30 7.89
C LEU A 39 -1.78 12.79 7.94
N LYS A 40 -2.30 12.17 9.01
CA LYS A 40 -2.26 10.72 9.19
C LYS A 40 -3.58 10.07 8.85
N GLY A 41 -3.53 8.83 8.38
CA GLY A 41 -4.71 8.06 8.04
C GLY A 41 -4.46 6.56 7.96
N LEU A 42 -5.55 5.80 8.01
CA LEU A 42 -5.56 4.36 7.76
C LEU A 42 -6.15 4.10 6.38
N LEU A 43 -5.49 3.24 5.59
CA LEU A 43 -5.95 2.85 4.26
C LEU A 43 -6.52 1.43 4.28
N PRO A 44 -7.59 1.17 3.51
CA PRO A 44 -8.11 -0.18 3.34
C PRO A 44 -7.09 -1.06 2.62
N VAL A 45 -6.89 -2.27 3.13
CA VAL A 45 -6.03 -3.30 2.55
C VAL A 45 -6.69 -4.67 2.66
N ASP A 46 -6.28 -5.64 1.83
CA ASP A 46 -6.89 -6.98 1.86
C ASP A 46 -6.67 -7.70 3.20
N LYS A 47 -5.48 -7.53 3.76
CA LYS A 47 -5.02 -8.15 5.00
C LYS A 47 -4.05 -7.21 5.67
N GLY A 48 -4.08 -7.13 7.00
CA GLY A 48 -3.16 -6.26 7.71
C GLY A 48 -3.75 -4.85 7.92
N GLN A 49 -2.86 -3.90 8.18
CA GLN A 49 -3.18 -2.48 8.31
C GLN A 49 -2.15 -1.65 7.56
N MET A 50 -2.60 -0.62 6.86
CA MET A 50 -1.75 0.33 6.15
C MET A 50 -1.90 1.71 6.76
N ASP A 51 -0.85 2.19 7.40
CA ASP A 51 -0.76 3.55 7.92
C ASP A 51 -0.20 4.47 6.83
N MET A 52 -0.77 5.66 6.70
CA MET A 52 -0.36 6.69 5.75
C MET A 52 -0.04 7.97 6.51
N THR A 53 1.08 8.61 6.16
CA THR A 53 1.44 9.94 6.65
C THR A 53 1.77 10.85 5.48
N MET A 54 0.99 11.92 5.28
CA MET A 54 1.21 12.94 4.26
C MET A 54 1.99 14.11 4.85
N HIS A 55 3.05 14.56 4.18
CA HIS A 55 3.94 15.61 4.68
C HIS A 55 3.78 16.92 3.92
N PHE A 56 3.40 17.97 4.63
CA PHE A 56 3.22 19.31 4.07
C PHE A 56 4.18 20.31 4.70
N LYS A 57 4.69 21.23 3.88
CA LYS A 57 5.60 22.28 4.35
C LYS A 57 5.33 23.61 3.64
N LYS A 58 5.30 24.69 4.42
CA LYS A 58 5.25 26.06 3.91
C LYS A 58 6.64 26.49 3.44
N SER A 59 6.69 27.25 2.36
CA SER A 59 7.88 27.96 1.89
C SER A 59 8.40 28.90 2.97
N GLY A 60 9.73 28.96 3.13
CA GLY A 60 10.37 30.00 3.96
C GLY A 60 10.37 31.38 3.30
N GLN A 61 10.07 31.45 2.00
CA GLN A 61 10.17 32.67 1.19
C GLN A 61 8.82 33.16 0.65
N SER A 62 7.75 32.40 0.85
CA SER A 62 6.41 32.72 0.33
C SER A 62 5.30 32.10 1.17
N ASP A 63 4.05 32.36 0.78
CA ASP A 63 2.86 31.74 1.39
C ASP A 63 2.46 30.42 0.76
N TYR A 64 3.34 29.82 -0.04
CA TYR A 64 3.07 28.56 -0.71
C TYR A 64 3.34 27.39 0.23
N TYR A 65 2.47 26.40 0.16
CA TYR A 65 2.64 25.09 0.74
C TYR A 65 2.94 24.07 -0.35
N TYR A 66 3.72 23.06 0.03
CA TYR A 66 4.14 21.98 -0.85
C TYR A 66 3.83 20.63 -0.22
N PHE A 67 3.42 19.70 -1.08
CA PHE A 67 3.26 18.29 -0.76
C PHE A 67 4.24 17.49 -1.61
N ASN A 68 5.37 17.12 -1.01
CA ASN A 68 6.48 16.49 -1.75
C ASN A 68 6.57 14.98 -1.51
N LYS A 69 5.98 14.49 -0.41
CA LYS A 69 6.00 13.08 -0.09
C LYS A 69 4.86 12.63 0.80
N PHE A 70 4.58 11.34 0.73
CA PHE A 70 3.85 10.61 1.74
C PHE A 70 4.58 9.31 2.09
N ASP A 71 4.42 8.86 3.32
CA ASP A 71 5.00 7.62 3.81
C ASP A 71 3.90 6.59 4.02
N LEU A 72 4.16 5.35 3.63
CA LEU A 72 3.30 4.20 3.89
C LEU A 72 3.99 3.20 4.82
N ALA A 73 3.24 2.65 5.76
CA ALA A 73 3.67 1.56 6.62
C ALA A 73 2.63 0.43 6.62
N TYR A 74 2.99 -0.70 6.02
CA TYR A 74 2.13 -1.88 5.95
C TYR A 74 2.52 -2.89 7.03
N SER A 75 1.61 -3.13 7.97
CA SER A 75 1.78 -4.11 9.04
C SER A 75 0.87 -5.32 8.87
N LYS A 76 1.22 -6.42 9.55
CA LYS A 76 0.36 -7.62 9.64
C LYS A 76 -0.68 -7.51 10.76
N ALA A 77 -0.88 -6.34 11.35
CA ALA A 77 -1.91 -6.13 12.36
C ALA A 77 -3.30 -6.31 11.78
N LYS A 78 -4.20 -6.95 12.51
CA LYS A 78 -5.62 -6.92 12.13
C LYS A 78 -6.16 -5.51 12.38
N PRO A 79 -7.00 -4.97 11.48
CA PRO A 79 -7.72 -3.73 11.75
C PRO A 79 -8.48 -3.85 13.07
N LEU A 80 -8.41 -2.80 13.90
CA LEU A 80 -9.16 -2.74 15.14
C LEU A 80 -10.65 -2.52 14.86
N GLU A 81 -11.51 -3.12 15.68
CA GLU A 81 -12.97 -2.97 15.56
C GLU A 81 -13.45 -1.68 16.26
N GLY A 82 -14.40 -0.97 15.64
CA GLY A 82 -15.08 0.17 16.26
C GLY A 82 -14.14 1.29 16.71
N ASP A 83 -14.24 1.67 17.98
CA ASP A 83 -13.48 2.74 18.64
C ASP A 83 -12.23 2.25 19.38
N LEU A 84 -11.83 0.99 19.18
CA LEU A 84 -10.65 0.42 19.81
C LEU A 84 -9.37 1.09 19.31
N LYS A 85 -8.42 1.25 20.23
CA LYS A 85 -7.08 1.79 19.98
C LYS A 85 -6.02 0.86 20.56
N TYR A 86 -4.81 1.01 20.06
CA TYR A 86 -3.63 0.52 20.76
C TYR A 86 -3.33 1.47 21.92
N LEU A 87 -3.08 0.94 23.10
CA LEU A 87 -2.80 1.69 24.32
C LEU A 87 -1.44 1.24 24.83
N VAL A 88 -0.52 2.20 24.99
CA VAL A 88 0.70 1.96 25.76
C VAL A 88 0.52 2.53 27.16
N VAL A 89 0.56 1.65 28.15
CA VAL A 89 0.32 1.95 29.56
C VAL A 89 1.63 1.83 30.32
N SER A 90 2.02 2.88 31.03
CA SER A 90 3.23 2.91 31.87
C SER A 90 2.93 3.49 33.27
N PRO A 91 3.72 3.17 34.30
CA PRO A 91 3.59 3.80 35.61
C PRO A 91 3.73 5.32 35.51
N GLY A 92 2.78 6.04 36.11
CA GLY A 92 2.84 7.49 36.29
C GLY A 92 2.94 7.88 37.77
N GLU A 93 2.71 9.16 38.05
CA GLU A 93 2.75 9.69 39.41
C GLU A 93 1.52 9.29 40.24
N LYS A 94 1.68 9.22 41.57
CA LYS A 94 0.58 9.05 42.54
C LYS A 94 -0.34 7.83 42.25
N ASN A 95 0.26 6.70 41.88
CA ASN A 95 -0.44 5.45 41.54
C ASN A 95 -1.41 5.55 40.35
N LYS A 96 -1.28 6.57 39.49
CA LYS A 96 -2.03 6.65 38.23
C LYS A 96 -1.13 6.25 37.08
N ASN A 97 -1.60 5.36 36.23
CA ASN A 97 -0.87 4.99 35.01
C ASN A 97 -0.97 6.10 33.96
N LEU A 98 0.12 6.31 33.23
CA LEU A 98 0.11 7.05 31.97
C LEU A 98 -0.42 6.13 30.86
N VAL A 99 -1.37 6.63 30.07
CA VAL A 99 -1.95 5.88 28.95
C VAL A 99 -1.79 6.71 27.69
N LYS A 100 -1.05 6.18 26.70
CA LYS A 100 -0.89 6.82 25.40
C LYS A 100 -1.63 6.03 24.32
N PRO A 101 -2.67 6.61 23.68
CA PRO A 101 -3.42 5.94 22.63
C PRO A 101 -2.75 6.08 21.25
N PHE A 102 -2.97 5.08 20.39
CA PHE A 102 -2.48 5.05 19.01
C PHE A 102 -3.50 4.36 18.10
N ASP A 103 -3.67 4.92 16.90
CA ASP A 103 -4.42 4.27 15.82
C ASP A 103 -3.52 3.32 15.01
N SER A 104 -2.23 3.65 14.89
CA SER A 104 -1.24 2.83 14.19
C SER A 104 -0.64 1.75 15.11
N PRO A 105 -0.68 0.47 14.72
CA PRO A 105 0.02 -0.60 15.42
C PRO A 105 1.54 -0.39 15.37
N SER A 106 2.04 0.11 14.24
CA SER A 106 3.47 0.34 14.01
C SER A 106 4.00 1.40 14.98
N GLU A 107 3.28 2.52 15.14
CA GLU A 107 3.63 3.57 16.10
C GLU A 107 3.49 3.10 17.54
N ALA A 108 2.43 2.35 17.87
CA ALA A 108 2.22 1.81 19.21
C ALA A 108 3.34 0.85 19.62
N ILE A 109 3.70 -0.09 18.73
CA ILE A 109 4.78 -1.04 18.95
C ILE A 109 6.13 -0.32 19.05
N ALA A 110 6.40 0.67 18.21
CA ALA A 110 7.63 1.45 18.28
C ALA A 110 7.74 2.21 19.60
N PHE A 111 6.67 2.89 20.04
CA PHE A 111 6.63 3.60 21.31
C PHE A 111 6.71 2.65 22.51
N PHE A 112 6.06 1.49 22.45
CA PHE A 112 6.19 0.45 23.47
C PHE A 112 7.63 -0.06 23.58
N LYS A 113 8.27 -0.39 22.45
CA LYS A 113 9.68 -0.83 22.41
C LYS A 113 10.67 0.23 22.88
N SER A 114 10.30 1.52 22.86
CA SER A 114 11.14 2.60 23.38
C SER A 114 11.01 2.82 24.88
N GLN A 115 10.08 2.15 25.57
CA GLN A 115 9.95 2.30 27.02
C GLN A 115 11.12 1.60 27.74
N THR A 116 11.58 2.20 28.84
CA THR A 116 12.70 1.69 29.65
C THR A 116 12.26 1.07 30.98
N GLY A 117 11.01 1.30 31.38
CA GLY A 117 10.44 0.81 32.62
C GLY A 117 9.39 -0.28 32.40
N LYS A 118 8.64 -0.59 33.47
CA LYS A 118 7.45 -1.45 33.36
C LYS A 118 6.48 -0.79 32.38
N SER A 119 5.99 -1.53 31.39
CA SER A 119 4.99 -1.03 30.45
C SER A 119 4.16 -2.16 29.86
N GLU A 120 2.98 -1.82 29.37
CA GLU A 120 2.01 -2.72 28.77
C GLU A 120 1.57 -2.15 27.44
N LEU A 121 1.54 -2.97 26.40
CA LEU A 121 0.82 -2.70 25.16
C LEU A 121 -0.49 -3.47 25.18
N ALA A 122 -1.59 -2.77 24.99
CA ALA A 122 -2.93 -3.33 25.03
C ALA A 122 -3.80 -2.82 23.87
N ILE A 123 -4.90 -3.51 23.62
CA ILE A 123 -5.97 -3.08 22.71
C ILE A 123 -7.21 -2.80 23.57
N GLY A 124 -7.75 -1.59 23.47
CA GLY A 124 -8.89 -1.20 24.30
C GLY A 124 -9.45 0.17 23.95
N LYS A 125 -10.49 0.59 24.67
CA LYS A 125 -11.04 1.93 24.57
C LYS A 125 -10.20 2.92 25.39
N HIS A 126 -10.07 4.14 24.90
CA HIS A 126 -9.30 5.20 25.56
C HIS A 126 -10.16 6.12 26.46
N THR A 127 -11.46 5.88 26.58
CA THR A 127 -12.37 6.70 27.38
C THR A 127 -12.12 6.54 28.88
N ASP A 128 -12.26 7.65 29.64
CA ASP A 128 -11.98 7.71 31.09
C ASP A 128 -12.77 6.68 31.94
N LYS A 129 -13.89 6.16 31.42
CA LYS A 129 -14.75 5.19 32.10
C LYS A 129 -14.35 3.73 31.86
N ASP A 130 -13.54 3.44 30.83
CA ASP A 130 -13.40 2.08 30.27
C ASP A 130 -11.95 1.55 30.28
N LEU A 131 -10.99 2.27 30.87
CA LEU A 131 -9.59 1.82 31.00
C LEU A 131 -9.41 0.48 31.75
N GLN A 132 -10.47 0.00 32.42
CA GLN A 132 -10.52 -1.28 33.11
C GLN A 132 -10.65 -2.49 32.17
N PHE A 133 -11.13 -2.28 30.93
CA PHE A 133 -11.35 -3.34 29.95
C PHE A 133 -10.44 -3.14 28.73
N ARG A 134 -9.24 -3.71 28.82
CA ARG A 134 -8.28 -3.77 27.71
C ARG A 134 -7.70 -5.18 27.60
N ASP A 135 -7.44 -5.61 26.37
CA ASP A 135 -6.74 -6.85 26.09
C ASP A 135 -5.24 -6.60 26.02
N THR A 136 -4.51 -7.07 27.02
CA THR A 136 -3.04 -6.96 27.07
C THR A 136 -2.42 -7.87 26.01
N VAL A 137 -1.70 -7.28 25.06
CA VAL A 137 -1.07 -8.01 23.95
C VAL A 137 0.45 -8.13 24.09
N ALA A 138 1.10 -7.25 24.85
CA ALA A 138 2.51 -7.40 25.24
C ALA A 138 2.80 -6.68 26.57
N THR A 139 3.79 -7.16 27.30
CA THR A 139 4.31 -6.49 28.50
C THR A 139 5.83 -6.44 28.47
N MET A 140 6.37 -5.49 29.24
CA MET A 140 7.79 -5.38 29.48
C MET A 140 8.08 -4.98 30.92
N ALA A 141 9.19 -5.48 31.45
CA ALA A 141 9.75 -5.17 32.75
C ALA A 141 11.24 -4.84 32.60
N GLU A 142 11.71 -3.81 33.30
CA GLU A 142 13.12 -3.39 33.26
C GLU A 142 13.65 -3.15 31.83
N GLY A 143 12.80 -2.59 30.96
CA GLY A 143 13.13 -2.32 29.55
C GLY A 143 13.23 -3.56 28.67
N LYS A 144 12.90 -4.76 29.18
CA LYS A 144 12.88 -6.02 28.43
C LYS A 144 11.45 -6.52 28.28
N VAL A 145 11.10 -6.85 27.05
CA VAL A 145 9.80 -7.46 26.73
C VAL A 145 9.77 -8.85 27.36
N ASP A 146 8.85 -9.08 28.29
CA ASP A 146 8.73 -10.33 29.05
C ASP A 146 7.55 -11.19 28.57
N TYR A 147 6.60 -10.62 27.82
CA TYR A 147 5.47 -11.34 27.25
C TYR A 147 4.96 -10.70 25.96
N VAL A 148 4.57 -11.55 25.02
CA VAL A 148 3.81 -11.19 23.81
C VAL A 148 2.75 -12.27 23.59
N LYS A 149 1.48 -11.86 23.58
CA LYS A 149 0.32 -12.72 23.39
C LYS A 149 0.44 -13.49 22.06
N LYS A 150 0.18 -14.80 22.07
CA LYS A 150 0.46 -15.72 20.95
C LYS A 150 -0.10 -15.22 19.61
N GLU A 151 -1.37 -14.83 19.58
CA GLU A 151 -2.04 -14.30 18.38
C GLU A 151 -1.52 -12.94 17.91
N PHE A 152 -0.80 -12.21 18.77
CA PHE A 152 -0.21 -10.91 18.46
C PHE A 152 1.27 -11.00 18.05
N GLN A 153 1.92 -12.15 18.24
CA GLN A 153 3.36 -12.33 17.95
C GLN A 153 3.72 -11.96 16.51
N GLN A 154 2.90 -12.37 15.52
CA GLN A 154 3.17 -12.02 14.13
C GLN A 154 3.16 -10.50 13.92
N THR A 155 2.19 -9.79 14.49
CA THR A 155 2.12 -8.33 14.40
C THR A 155 3.27 -7.65 15.14
N TYR A 156 3.66 -8.18 16.30
CA TYR A 156 4.69 -7.58 17.17
C TYR A 156 6.13 -7.73 16.63
N TYR A 157 6.46 -8.92 16.14
CA TYR A 157 7.81 -9.27 15.70
C TYR A 157 8.04 -8.99 14.22
N SER A 158 7.00 -8.95 13.39
CA SER A 158 7.16 -8.58 11.98
C SER A 158 7.26 -7.06 11.86
N PRO A 159 8.38 -6.51 11.38
CA PRO A 159 8.46 -5.07 11.12
C PRO A 159 7.43 -4.68 10.06
N ALA A 160 6.87 -3.48 10.18
CA ALA A 160 6.05 -2.90 9.12
C ALA A 160 6.92 -2.73 7.87
N LEU A 161 6.37 -3.07 6.70
CA LEU A 161 7.01 -2.75 5.42
C LEU A 161 6.79 -1.26 5.20
N THR A 162 7.86 -0.48 5.17
CA THR A 162 7.80 0.98 5.04
C THR A 162 8.38 1.45 3.72
N ASN A 163 7.75 2.44 3.10
CA ASN A 163 8.26 3.09 1.91
C ASN A 163 7.80 4.56 1.84
N SER A 164 8.74 5.46 1.54
CA SER A 164 8.45 6.86 1.23
C SER A 164 8.20 7.03 -0.26
N HIS A 165 7.13 7.75 -0.59
CA HIS A 165 6.73 8.03 -1.97
C HIS A 165 6.85 9.53 -2.21
N TYR A 166 7.78 9.90 -3.09
CA TYR A 166 7.98 11.27 -3.52
C TYR A 166 7.07 11.59 -4.70
N VAL A 167 6.50 12.79 -4.67
CA VAL A 167 5.60 13.31 -5.69
C VAL A 167 5.99 14.74 -5.99
N GLU A 168 5.76 15.16 -7.23
CA GLU A 168 6.04 16.52 -7.68
C GLU A 168 4.82 17.02 -8.44
N LYS A 169 4.13 18.03 -7.91
CA LYS A 169 2.97 18.66 -8.57
C LYS A 169 1.91 17.66 -9.02
N GLY A 170 1.56 16.71 -8.15
CA GLY A 170 0.56 15.68 -8.44
C GLY A 170 1.06 14.52 -9.31
N VAL A 171 2.35 14.51 -9.70
CA VAL A 171 2.97 13.46 -10.50
C VAL A 171 3.79 12.53 -9.61
N GLY A 172 3.64 11.23 -9.80
CA GLY A 172 4.28 10.20 -8.97
C GLY A 172 3.43 8.94 -8.90
N PHE A 173 3.78 8.00 -8.03
CA PHE A 173 2.85 6.93 -7.69
C PHE A 173 1.67 7.51 -6.91
N ASN A 174 0.46 7.30 -7.41
CA ASN A 174 -0.75 7.66 -6.68
C ASN A 174 -0.94 6.76 -5.44
N LEU A 175 -1.86 7.12 -4.56
CA LEU A 175 -2.06 6.43 -3.29
C LEU A 175 -2.43 4.93 -3.45
N ASN A 176 -3.26 4.62 -4.45
CA ASN A 176 -3.67 3.24 -4.74
C ASN A 176 -2.48 2.42 -5.26
N GLN A 177 -1.73 2.96 -6.21
CA GLN A 177 -0.53 2.32 -6.77
C GLN A 177 0.50 2.02 -5.67
N ALA A 178 0.82 3.03 -4.85
CA ALA A 178 1.78 2.91 -3.76
C ALA A 178 1.35 1.85 -2.73
N SER A 179 0.09 1.90 -2.28
CA SER A 179 -0.43 0.97 -1.28
C SER A 179 -0.58 -0.47 -1.81
N ASN A 180 -0.96 -0.65 -3.07
CA ASN A 180 -1.08 -1.97 -3.69
C ASN A 180 0.29 -2.60 -3.97
N MET A 181 1.28 -1.83 -4.41
CA MET A 181 2.65 -2.33 -4.59
C MET A 181 3.27 -2.79 -3.27
N LEU A 182 3.04 -2.06 -2.18
CA LEU A 182 3.54 -2.43 -0.85
C LEU A 182 2.87 -3.70 -0.29
N GLN A 183 1.73 -4.09 -0.85
CA GLN A 183 1.07 -5.39 -0.62
C GLN A 183 1.60 -6.51 -1.55
N GLY A 184 2.57 -6.23 -2.43
CA GLY A 184 3.18 -7.21 -3.32
C GLY A 184 2.60 -7.27 -4.73
N ARG A 185 1.78 -6.29 -5.13
CA ARG A 185 1.17 -6.24 -6.46
C ARG A 185 1.96 -5.34 -7.42
N SER A 186 1.52 -5.26 -8.66
CA SER A 186 2.13 -4.38 -9.68
C SER A 186 1.30 -3.14 -9.96
N ALA A 187 1.96 -2.00 -10.18
CA ALA A 187 1.31 -0.77 -10.61
C ALA A 187 1.90 -0.26 -11.94
N TYR A 188 1.04 0.18 -12.85
CA TYR A 188 1.41 0.74 -14.13
C TYR A 188 1.57 2.25 -14.07
N ARG A 189 2.62 2.76 -14.70
CA ARG A 189 2.82 4.19 -14.95
C ARG A 189 3.16 4.44 -16.41
N ASP A 190 2.59 5.49 -16.98
CA ASP A 190 2.78 5.93 -18.37
C ASP A 190 3.41 7.31 -18.51
N ASP A 191 3.92 7.85 -17.40
CA ASP A 191 4.50 9.17 -17.24
C ASP A 191 5.95 9.09 -16.69
N LEU A 192 6.64 7.96 -16.90
CA LEU A 192 8.01 7.78 -16.45
C LEU A 192 8.98 8.45 -17.41
N VAL A 193 10.07 9.01 -16.89
CA VAL A 193 11.10 9.69 -17.67
C VAL A 193 12.47 9.08 -17.34
N SER A 194 13.22 8.70 -18.37
CA SER A 194 14.56 8.14 -18.21
C SER A 194 15.59 9.23 -17.90
N ARG A 195 16.82 8.85 -17.52
CA ARG A 195 17.91 9.82 -17.31
C ARG A 195 18.22 10.65 -18.57
N ALA A 196 17.93 10.12 -19.76
CA ALA A 196 18.10 10.79 -21.04
C ALA A 196 16.92 11.72 -21.41
N GLY A 197 15.91 11.86 -20.53
CA GLY A 197 14.73 12.67 -20.80
C GLY A 197 13.68 12.00 -21.70
N VAL A 198 13.87 10.72 -22.05
CA VAL A 198 12.90 9.97 -22.87
C VAL A 198 11.77 9.46 -21.99
N GLU A 199 10.53 9.80 -22.36
CA GLU A 199 9.31 9.28 -21.76
C GLU A 199 9.12 7.80 -22.09
N TYR A 200 8.68 7.01 -21.11
CA TYR A 200 8.39 5.60 -21.29
C TYR A 200 7.31 5.15 -20.30
N LYS A 201 6.79 3.94 -20.55
CA LYS A 201 5.74 3.33 -19.75
C LYS A 201 6.23 2.02 -19.18
N ALA A 202 5.85 1.72 -17.96
CA ALA A 202 6.20 0.46 -17.32
C ALA A 202 5.22 0.05 -16.23
N TRP A 203 5.12 -1.25 -16.05
CA TRP A 203 4.65 -1.83 -14.79
C TRP A 203 5.79 -1.86 -13.78
N ASN A 204 5.47 -1.58 -12.52
CA ASN A 204 6.42 -1.45 -11.42
C ASN A 204 6.02 -2.44 -10.33
N VAL A 205 7.00 -3.14 -9.78
CA VAL A 205 6.83 -4.02 -8.62
C VAL A 205 7.93 -3.74 -7.59
N ILE A 206 7.59 -3.87 -6.31
CA ILE A 206 8.57 -3.79 -5.23
C ILE A 206 9.35 -5.11 -5.12
N GLN A 207 10.67 -5.01 -4.96
CA GLN A 207 11.55 -6.16 -4.68
C GLN A 207 11.83 -6.25 -3.17
N PHE A 208 10.99 -7.02 -2.46
CA PHE A 208 11.13 -7.20 -1.00
C PHE A 208 12.34 -8.05 -0.59
N ASP A 209 12.93 -8.78 -1.53
CA ASP A 209 14.09 -9.64 -1.35
C ASP A 209 15.42 -8.90 -1.55
N GLN A 210 15.38 -7.65 -2.04
CA GLN A 210 16.56 -6.82 -2.26
C GLN A 210 16.81 -5.88 -1.08
N PRO A 211 18.07 -5.51 -0.80
CA PRO A 211 18.39 -4.49 0.19
C PRO A 211 17.69 -3.17 -0.14
N LYS A 212 17.18 -2.52 0.91
CA LYS A 212 16.65 -1.16 0.82
C LYS A 212 17.75 -0.19 0.37
N ASP A 213 17.35 0.89 -0.29
CA ASP A 213 18.26 1.97 -0.65
C ASP A 213 18.75 2.74 0.60
N LYS A 214 19.66 3.69 0.38
CA LYS A 214 20.22 4.55 1.45
C LYS A 214 19.19 5.43 2.16
N TYR A 215 17.98 5.57 1.61
CA TYR A 215 16.87 6.32 2.20
C TYR A 215 15.85 5.40 2.90
N GLY A 216 16.10 4.09 2.94
CA GLY A 216 15.22 3.12 3.56
C GLY A 216 14.04 2.69 2.69
N ASN A 217 14.06 2.95 1.38
CA ASN A 217 13.01 2.56 0.44
C ASN A 217 13.33 1.25 -0.25
N TYR A 218 12.30 0.53 -0.67
CA TYR A 218 12.49 -0.70 -1.45
C TYR A 218 12.89 -0.38 -2.89
N GLN A 219 13.71 -1.27 -3.46
CA GLN A 219 14.01 -1.23 -4.88
C GLN A 219 12.79 -1.65 -5.71
N MET A 220 12.71 -1.12 -6.93
CA MET A 220 11.63 -1.39 -7.86
C MET A 220 12.17 -2.12 -9.09
N LYS A 221 11.44 -3.14 -9.53
CA LYS A 221 11.63 -3.76 -10.83
C LYS A 221 10.58 -3.26 -11.81
N GLN A 222 11.03 -2.89 -13.00
CA GLN A 222 10.17 -2.38 -14.06
C GLN A 222 10.01 -3.41 -15.18
N PHE A 223 8.80 -3.49 -15.72
CA PHE A 223 8.45 -4.24 -16.93
C PHE A 223 7.92 -3.25 -17.95
N ASN A 224 8.80 -2.80 -18.85
CA ASN A 224 8.47 -1.86 -19.90
C ASN A 224 7.70 -2.53 -21.06
N GLU A 225 7.38 -1.76 -22.09
CA GLU A 225 6.60 -2.21 -23.24
C GLU A 225 7.23 -3.41 -23.97
N ASN A 226 8.56 -3.58 -23.92
CA ASN A 226 9.25 -4.73 -24.51
C ASN A 226 8.89 -6.06 -23.81
N TYR A 227 8.33 -6.00 -22.61
CA TYR A 227 7.82 -7.18 -21.90
C TYR A 227 6.46 -7.66 -22.45
N GLY A 228 5.74 -6.79 -23.16
CA GLY A 228 4.53 -7.15 -23.92
C GLY A 228 3.26 -7.37 -23.10
N PHE A 229 3.24 -7.11 -21.78
CA PHE A 229 2.03 -7.26 -20.98
C PHE A 229 1.06 -6.08 -21.19
N ASP A 230 -0.11 -6.39 -21.74
CA ASP A 230 -1.23 -5.48 -21.92
C ASP A 230 -2.43 -6.00 -21.13
N ALA A 231 -2.90 -5.22 -20.15
CA ALA A 231 -3.99 -5.64 -19.27
C ALA A 231 -5.31 -5.87 -20.02
N LYS A 232 -5.60 -5.06 -21.06
CA LYS A 232 -6.84 -5.21 -21.84
C LYS A 232 -6.80 -6.51 -22.64
N LYS A 233 -5.70 -6.80 -23.32
CA LYS A 233 -5.52 -8.06 -24.05
C LYS A 233 -5.55 -9.26 -23.09
N ALA A 234 -4.89 -9.16 -21.94
CA ALA A 234 -4.87 -10.23 -20.96
C ALA A 234 -6.28 -10.59 -20.44
N LEU A 235 -7.21 -9.62 -20.33
CA LEU A 235 -8.60 -9.90 -19.97
C LEU A 235 -9.32 -10.77 -21.00
N GLU A 236 -9.01 -10.59 -22.28
CA GLU A 236 -9.67 -11.30 -23.39
C GLU A 236 -9.31 -12.78 -23.44
N ASP A 237 -8.17 -13.18 -22.88
CA ASP A 237 -7.68 -14.57 -22.83
C ASP A 237 -8.53 -15.49 -21.94
N TYR A 238 -9.25 -14.93 -20.97
CA TYR A 238 -10.01 -15.67 -19.96
C TYR A 238 -11.52 -15.59 -20.20
N ARG A 239 -12.26 -16.54 -19.62
CA ARG A 239 -13.75 -16.63 -19.63
C ARG A 239 -14.39 -15.57 -18.72
N ILE A 240 -13.90 -14.34 -18.78
CA ILE A 240 -14.46 -13.18 -18.09
C ILE A 240 -15.60 -12.64 -18.94
N LYS A 241 -16.76 -12.42 -18.32
CA LYS A 241 -17.86 -11.66 -18.94
C LYS A 241 -17.53 -10.17 -18.84
N LEU A 242 -16.82 -9.67 -19.86
CA LEU A 242 -16.45 -8.26 -19.92
C LEU A 242 -17.69 -7.37 -20.12
N PRO A 243 -17.75 -6.20 -19.45
CA PRO A 243 -18.87 -5.28 -19.63
C PRO A 243 -18.86 -4.72 -21.06
N GLU A 244 -20.05 -4.66 -21.68
CA GLU A 244 -20.24 -4.00 -22.98
C GLU A 244 -20.06 -2.47 -22.90
N ASP A 245 -20.35 -1.90 -21.72
CA ASP A 245 -20.11 -0.49 -21.42
C ASP A 245 -18.61 -0.20 -21.31
N GLY A 246 -18.09 0.53 -22.30
CA GLY A 246 -16.68 0.92 -22.37
C GLY A 246 -16.19 1.66 -21.12
N LYS A 247 -17.03 2.46 -20.45
CA LYS A 247 -16.63 3.16 -19.22
C LYS A 247 -16.40 2.19 -18.07
N LYS A 248 -17.21 1.14 -17.97
CA LYS A 248 -17.02 0.09 -16.94
C LYS A 248 -15.77 -0.74 -17.23
N LEU A 249 -15.51 -1.04 -18.50
CA LEU A 249 -14.28 -1.72 -18.90
C LEU A 249 -13.03 -0.87 -18.58
N ASP A 250 -13.06 0.42 -18.89
CA ASP A 250 -11.98 1.35 -18.59
C ASP A 250 -11.74 1.49 -17.07
N ALA A 251 -12.81 1.46 -16.27
CA ALA A 251 -12.69 1.45 -14.81
C ALA A 251 -11.98 0.19 -14.29
N ILE A 252 -12.32 -1.00 -14.81
CA ILE A 252 -11.63 -2.26 -14.48
C ILE A 252 -10.15 -2.17 -14.86
N ILE A 253 -9.84 -1.70 -16.06
CA ILE A 253 -8.45 -1.56 -16.54
C ILE A 253 -7.69 -0.53 -15.68
N SER A 254 -8.33 0.59 -15.32
CA SER A 254 -7.75 1.59 -14.44
C SER A 254 -7.43 1.03 -13.06
N GLU A 255 -8.32 0.22 -12.49
CA GLU A 255 -8.07 -0.44 -11.21
C GLU A 255 -6.92 -1.46 -11.31
N LEU A 256 -6.84 -2.26 -12.39
CA LEU A 256 -5.70 -3.15 -12.63
C LEU A 256 -4.38 -2.37 -12.75
N LYS A 257 -4.37 -1.23 -13.45
CA LYS A 257 -3.21 -0.35 -13.56
C LYS A 257 -2.80 0.26 -12.22
N ASP A 258 -3.74 0.50 -11.32
CA ASP A 258 -3.48 0.90 -9.94
C ASP A 258 -2.97 -0.25 -9.05
N GLY A 259 -2.86 -1.47 -9.58
CA GLY A 259 -2.56 -2.68 -8.81
C GLY A 259 -3.72 -3.14 -7.92
N GLY A 260 -4.92 -2.64 -8.17
CA GLY A 260 -6.13 -3.08 -7.48
C GLY A 260 -6.56 -4.49 -7.90
N ARG A 261 -7.70 -4.92 -7.38
CA ARG A 261 -8.24 -6.25 -7.61
C ARG A 261 -9.73 -6.16 -7.99
N PRO A 262 -10.05 -5.65 -9.19
CA PRO A 262 -11.43 -5.46 -9.58
C PRO A 262 -12.19 -6.77 -9.54
N THR A 263 -13.46 -6.70 -9.17
CA THR A 263 -14.35 -7.85 -9.17
C THR A 263 -15.04 -7.96 -10.53
N VAL A 264 -14.92 -9.13 -11.16
CA VAL A 264 -15.49 -9.42 -12.48
C VAL A 264 -16.27 -10.74 -12.46
N PRO A 265 -17.35 -10.85 -13.25
CA PRO A 265 -18.02 -12.12 -13.48
C PRO A 265 -17.18 -13.02 -14.38
N VAL A 266 -16.98 -14.27 -13.96
CA VAL A 266 -16.21 -15.30 -14.67
C VAL A 266 -17.07 -16.54 -14.85
N ILE A 267 -17.00 -17.18 -16.01
CA ILE A 267 -17.60 -18.50 -16.23
C ILE A 267 -16.60 -19.57 -15.81
N ASP A 268 -16.96 -20.36 -14.80
CA ASP A 268 -16.15 -21.48 -14.31
C ASP A 268 -16.19 -22.69 -15.27
N LYS A 269 -15.52 -23.78 -14.87
CA LYS A 269 -15.42 -25.00 -15.68
C LYS A 269 -16.77 -25.75 -15.77
N GLU A 270 -17.65 -25.55 -14.81
CA GLU A 270 -19.03 -26.07 -14.79
C GLU A 270 -19.99 -25.20 -15.63
N GLY A 271 -19.52 -24.10 -16.21
CA GLY A 271 -20.34 -23.18 -17.00
C GLY A 271 -21.15 -22.19 -16.15
N LYS A 272 -20.90 -22.14 -14.84
CA LYS A 272 -21.59 -21.25 -13.91
C LYS A 272 -20.87 -19.91 -13.81
N GLU A 273 -21.67 -18.86 -13.68
CA GLU A 273 -21.14 -17.52 -13.41
C GLU A 273 -20.78 -17.36 -11.93
N VAL A 274 -19.55 -16.94 -11.67
CA VAL A 274 -19.00 -16.69 -10.35
C VAL A 274 -18.25 -15.36 -10.33
N LEU A 275 -18.45 -14.57 -9.27
CA LEU A 275 -17.70 -13.33 -9.08
C LEU A 275 -16.30 -13.64 -8.54
N MET A 276 -15.28 -13.13 -9.22
CA MET A 276 -13.88 -13.26 -8.83
C MET A 276 -13.18 -11.91 -8.84
N LYS A 277 -12.19 -11.77 -7.97
CA LYS A 277 -11.21 -10.68 -8.01
C LYS A 277 -10.06 -11.07 -8.95
N ILE A 278 -9.61 -10.14 -9.78
CA ILE A 278 -8.49 -10.35 -10.70
C ILE A 278 -7.31 -9.43 -10.38
N GLU A 279 -6.09 -9.90 -10.57
CA GLU A 279 -4.86 -9.14 -10.33
C GLU A 279 -3.96 -9.20 -11.56
N ALA A 280 -3.40 -8.06 -11.96
CA ALA A 280 -2.40 -7.98 -13.03
C ALA A 280 -1.07 -8.59 -12.58
N VAL A 281 -0.47 -9.45 -13.40
CA VAL A 281 0.84 -10.06 -13.13
C VAL A 281 1.78 -9.89 -14.34
N PRO A 282 2.31 -8.67 -14.55
CA PRO A 282 3.11 -8.33 -15.73
C PRO A 282 4.29 -9.25 -15.95
N ARG A 283 4.97 -9.67 -14.88
CA ARG A 283 6.09 -10.62 -14.90
C ARG A 283 5.78 -11.94 -15.63
N TYR A 284 4.53 -12.38 -15.66
CA TYR A 284 4.17 -13.63 -16.34
C TYR A 284 3.22 -13.40 -17.51
N GLY A 285 2.98 -12.14 -17.87
CA GLY A 285 2.08 -11.78 -18.97
C GLY A 285 0.64 -12.26 -18.74
N ASN A 286 0.18 -12.36 -17.48
CA ASN A 286 -1.10 -12.98 -17.14
C ASN A 286 -1.85 -12.28 -16.01
N LEU A 287 -3.00 -12.85 -15.65
CA LEU A 287 -3.84 -12.43 -14.53
C LEU A 287 -3.91 -13.54 -13.49
N ASN A 288 -3.89 -13.18 -12.21
CA ASN A 288 -4.25 -14.09 -11.13
C ASN A 288 -5.73 -13.90 -10.77
N PHE A 289 -6.38 -14.98 -10.34
CA PHE A 289 -7.79 -14.99 -9.97
C PHE A 289 -7.94 -15.40 -8.51
N HIS A 290 -8.84 -14.73 -7.81
CA HIS A 290 -9.16 -15.00 -6.42
C HIS A 290 -10.67 -15.00 -6.22
N HIS A 291 -11.19 -15.96 -5.45
CA HIS A 291 -12.55 -15.86 -4.93
C HIS A 291 -12.69 -14.65 -4.00
N LEU A 292 -13.92 -14.22 -3.72
CA LEU A 292 -14.17 -13.05 -2.85
C LEU A 292 -13.61 -13.20 -1.44
N ASN A 293 -13.46 -14.44 -0.96
CA ASN A 293 -12.82 -14.76 0.32
C ASN A 293 -11.26 -14.75 0.27
N GLY A 294 -10.67 -14.42 -0.88
CA GLY A 294 -9.23 -14.34 -1.09
C GLY A 294 -8.54 -15.65 -1.47
N LYS A 295 -9.26 -16.79 -1.55
CA LYS A 295 -8.67 -18.05 -2.01
C LYS A 295 -8.29 -17.95 -3.49
N PRO A 296 -7.06 -18.33 -3.89
CA PRO A 296 -6.67 -18.31 -5.30
C PRO A 296 -7.43 -19.37 -6.10
N GLN A 297 -7.71 -19.05 -7.37
CA GLN A 297 -8.26 -19.96 -8.37
C GLN A 297 -7.17 -20.28 -9.40
N ASN A 298 -7.11 -21.54 -9.81
CA ASN A 298 -6.22 -21.98 -10.88
C ASN A 298 -6.63 -21.29 -12.20
N ARG A 299 -5.76 -20.43 -12.74
CA ARG A 299 -6.10 -19.56 -13.88
C ARG A 299 -6.24 -20.33 -15.19
N GLU A 300 -5.52 -21.46 -15.31
CA GLU A 300 -5.52 -22.32 -16.48
C GLU A 300 -6.91 -22.95 -16.72
N GLU A 301 -7.72 -23.12 -15.66
CA GLU A 301 -9.12 -23.57 -15.74
C GLU A 301 -10.07 -22.50 -16.32
N LEU A 302 -9.64 -21.24 -16.34
CA LEU A 302 -10.46 -20.09 -16.74
C LEU A 302 -10.11 -19.57 -18.15
N LEU A 303 -9.16 -20.19 -18.84
CA LEU A 303 -8.81 -19.79 -20.21
C LEU A 303 -9.95 -20.13 -21.19
N LYS A 304 -10.17 -19.26 -22.19
CA LYS A 304 -11.09 -19.56 -23.30
C LYS A 304 -10.58 -20.71 -24.16
N GLU A 305 -9.29 -20.66 -24.47
CA GLU A 305 -8.58 -21.69 -25.21
C GLU A 305 -7.35 -22.13 -24.41
N PRO A 306 -6.98 -23.42 -24.43
CA PRO A 306 -5.74 -23.87 -23.81
C PRO A 306 -4.58 -23.12 -24.47
N LYS A 307 -3.87 -22.27 -23.70
CA LYS A 307 -2.64 -21.68 -24.21
C LYS A 307 -1.65 -22.82 -24.47
N LYS A 308 -1.20 -22.97 -25.72
CA LYS A 308 -0.04 -23.83 -26.00
C LYS A 308 1.09 -23.35 -25.09
N ASP A 309 1.63 -24.30 -24.36
CA ASP A 309 2.59 -24.08 -23.31
C ASP A 309 3.81 -23.34 -23.87
N LEU A 310 3.92 -22.03 -23.62
CA LEU A 310 5.14 -21.27 -23.89
C LEU A 310 6.27 -21.67 -22.92
N THR A 311 6.04 -22.65 -22.04
CA THR A 311 7.06 -23.20 -21.12
C THR A 311 7.64 -24.56 -21.55
N GLN A 312 7.27 -25.10 -22.72
CA GLN A 312 7.96 -26.25 -23.32
C GLN A 312 8.64 -25.90 -24.66
N GLY A 313 9.66 -25.06 -24.56
CA GLY A 313 10.66 -24.85 -25.62
C GLY A 313 11.97 -24.49 -24.95
N LYS A 314 13.02 -25.28 -25.21
CA LYS A 314 14.40 -25.13 -24.73
C LYS A 314 14.88 -23.67 -24.69
N ASP A 315 14.71 -22.96 -23.58
CA ASP A 315 15.39 -21.68 -23.32
C ASP A 315 15.36 -21.25 -21.84
N ALA A 316 15.48 -22.22 -20.91
CA ALA A 316 15.79 -21.94 -19.51
C ALA A 316 17.20 -21.32 -19.30
N GLY A 317 18.03 -21.26 -20.35
CA GLY A 317 19.29 -20.52 -20.37
C GLY A 317 19.12 -19.03 -20.69
N LYS A 318 18.32 -18.66 -21.71
CA LYS A 318 18.27 -17.27 -22.20
C LYS A 318 17.46 -16.30 -21.33
N THR A 319 16.58 -16.79 -20.45
CA THR A 319 15.89 -15.89 -19.50
C THR A 319 16.77 -15.50 -18.32
N LYS A 320 17.76 -16.33 -17.95
CA LYS A 320 18.84 -15.92 -17.03
C LYS A 320 19.81 -14.97 -17.74
N ASP A 321 20.17 -15.24 -18.99
CA ASP A 321 21.11 -14.38 -19.72
C ASP A 321 20.52 -13.01 -20.06
N LYS A 322 19.22 -12.87 -20.35
CA LYS A 322 18.60 -11.54 -20.51
C LYS A 322 18.41 -10.79 -19.19
N ALA A 323 18.23 -11.50 -18.07
CA ALA A 323 18.18 -10.86 -16.76
C ALA A 323 19.58 -10.40 -16.30
N GLN A 324 20.63 -11.20 -16.56
CA GLN A 324 22.02 -10.88 -16.20
C GLN A 324 22.72 -9.91 -17.17
N ALA A 325 22.42 -9.95 -18.47
CA ALA A 325 23.01 -9.02 -19.44
C ALA A 325 22.50 -7.58 -19.29
N GLN A 326 21.27 -7.39 -18.77
CA GLN A 326 20.72 -6.06 -18.46
C GLN A 326 21.02 -5.58 -17.03
N GLU A 327 21.38 -6.47 -16.10
CA GLU A 327 21.99 -6.09 -14.81
C GLU A 327 23.38 -5.46 -14.99
N MET A 328 24.11 -5.82 -16.05
CA MET A 328 25.44 -5.27 -16.34
C MET A 328 25.45 -4.04 -17.26
N SER A 329 24.28 -3.57 -17.73
CA SER A 329 24.19 -2.45 -18.70
C SER A 329 23.39 -1.23 -18.21
N MET A 330 23.19 -1.07 -16.89
CA MET A 330 22.57 0.14 -16.31
C MET A 330 23.47 0.81 -15.28
#